data_AF-A0A958FRR4-F1
#
_entry.id   AF-A0A958FRR4-F1
#
_cell.length_a   1.000
_cell.length_b   1.000
_cell.length_c   1.000
_cell.angle_alpha   90.00
_cell.angle_beta   90.00
_cell.angle_gamma   90.00
#
_symmetry.space_group_name_H-M   'P 1'
#
loop_
_entity.id
_entity.type
_entity.pdbx_description
1 polymer ?
#
loop_
_entity_poly.entity_id
_entity_poly.type
_entity_poly.pdbx_seq_one_letter_code
_entity_poly.pdbx_strand_id
1 'polypeptide(L)'
;MIDVTDNIFIDENDIELRFIRSSGPGGQHVNKVSTAVQLRFNVLIATTFSEDVRDLFLAKLGNRLTDAGDLLIVAREFRSQEKNRSAAIQRLVE
;
A
#
# COMPACT_ATOMS: atom_id res chain seq x y z
N MET A 1 1.48 -11.04 8.49
CA MET A 1 2.48 -11.44 7.47
C MET A 1 1.79 -11.43 6.12
N ILE A 2 2.41 -10.83 5.10
CA ILE A 2 1.85 -10.69 3.75
C ILE A 2 2.82 -11.34 2.77
N ASP A 3 2.44 -12.47 2.19
CA ASP A 3 3.27 -13.19 1.23
C ASP A 3 3.29 -12.50 -0.13
N VAL A 4 4.48 -12.18 -0.63
CA VAL A 4 4.69 -11.59 -1.97
C VAL A 4 5.09 -12.69 -2.96
N THR A 5 5.98 -13.59 -2.55
CA THR A 5 6.40 -14.78 -3.31
C THR A 5 6.64 -15.96 -2.34
N ASP A 6 6.88 -17.17 -2.86
CA ASP A 6 7.21 -18.37 -2.06
C ASP A 6 8.35 -18.17 -1.03
N ASN A 7 9.22 -17.18 -1.23
CA ASN A 7 10.38 -16.91 -0.38
C ASN A 7 10.44 -15.47 0.16
N ILE A 8 9.47 -14.61 -0.18
CA ILE A 8 9.48 -13.20 0.21
C ILE A 8 8.14 -12.87 0.85
N PHE A 9 8.21 -12.40 2.09
CA PHE A 9 7.06 -11.90 2.83
C PHE A 9 7.35 -10.49 3.35
N ILE A 10 6.29 -9.72 3.56
CA ILE A 10 6.31 -8.40 4.20
C ILE A 10 5.64 -8.53 5.56
N ASP A 11 6.26 -7.98 6.60
CA ASP A 11 5.62 -7.90 7.91
C ASP A 11 4.52 -6.83 7.91
N GLU A 12 3.41 -7.11 8.60
CA GLU A 12 2.32 -6.12 8.68
C GLU A 12 2.75 -4.86 9.46
N ASN A 13 3.75 -4.95 10.33
CA ASN A 13 4.30 -3.81 11.06
C ASN A 13 5.19 -2.91 10.19
N ASP A 14 5.71 -3.41 9.06
CA ASP A 14 6.45 -2.60 8.09
C ASP A 14 5.53 -1.77 7.18
N ILE A 15 4.22 -1.97 7.30
CA ILE A 15 3.20 -1.31 6.50
C ILE A 15 2.40 -0.36 7.37
N GLU A 16 2.33 0.90 6.96
CA GLU A 16 1.45 1.89 7.57
C GLU A 16 0.14 2.02 6.77
N LEU A 17 -0.99 1.75 7.43
CA LEU A 17 -2.32 1.93 6.84
C LEU A 17 -2.98 3.17 7.42
N ARG A 18 -3.33 4.13 6.56
CA ARG A 18 -4.06 5.35 6.95
C ARG A 18 -5.40 5.43 6.24
N PHE A 19 -6.46 5.71 6.99
CA PHE A 19 -7.76 6.03 6.41
C PHE A 19 -7.77 7.48 5.95
N ILE A 20 -8.04 7.69 4.67
CA ILE A 20 -8.08 9.02 4.06
C ILE A 20 -9.51 9.34 3.59
N ARG A 21 -9.80 10.63 3.42
CA ARG A 21 -11.07 11.04 2.82
C ARG A 21 -11.08 10.70 1.33
N SER A 22 -12.10 9.96 0.91
CA SER A 22 -12.37 9.71 -0.50
C SER A 22 -12.72 11.03 -1.18
N SER A 23 -11.73 11.67 -1.82
CA SER A 23 -11.96 12.88 -2.61
C SER A 23 -12.41 12.45 -4.01
N GLY A 24 -13.71 12.55 -4.27
CA GLY A 24 -14.32 12.44 -5.60
C GLY A 24 -15.08 13.74 -5.95
N PRO A 25 -15.18 14.12 -7.24
CA PRO A 25 -15.92 15.31 -7.66
C PRO A 25 -17.38 15.18 -7.21
N GLY A 26 -17.87 16.22 -6.52
CA GLY A 26 -19.09 16.20 -5.74
C GLY A 26 -20.36 15.96 -6.56
N GLY A 27 -21.05 14.86 -6.27
CA GLY A 27 -22.48 14.71 -6.46
C GLY A 27 -23.20 14.82 -5.12
N GLN A 28 -24.40 15.39 -5.10
CA GLN A 28 -25.22 15.78 -3.93
C GLN A 28 -25.52 14.70 -2.87
N HIS A 29 -24.95 13.49 -2.97
CA HIS A 29 -25.13 12.38 -2.03
C HIS A 29 -23.83 11.60 -1.72
N VAL A 30 -22.65 12.22 -1.80
CA VAL A 30 -21.40 11.59 -1.33
C VAL A 30 -21.39 11.53 0.19
N ASN A 31 -21.82 10.39 0.74
CA ASN A 31 -21.69 10.08 2.15
C ASN A 31 -20.20 10.18 2.56
N LYS A 32 -19.93 11.12 3.45
CA LYS A 32 -18.64 11.65 3.94
C LYS A 32 -17.83 10.65 4.79
N VAL A 33 -17.94 9.35 4.52
CA VAL A 33 -17.17 8.33 5.25
C VAL A 33 -15.79 8.21 4.62
N SER A 34 -14.75 8.34 5.43
CA SER A 34 -13.35 8.09 5.06
C SER A 34 -13.12 6.60 4.78
N THR A 35 -13.71 6.08 3.71
CA THR A 35 -13.59 4.66 3.35
C THR A 35 -12.28 4.35 2.63
N ALA A 36 -11.65 5.35 2.02
CA ALA A 36 -10.40 5.17 1.32
C ALA A 36 -9.26 4.82 2.30
N VAL A 37 -8.42 3.90 1.85
CA VAL A 37 -7.23 3.43 2.59
C VAL A 37 -6.00 3.79 1.77
N GLN A 38 -5.05 4.43 2.43
CA GLN A 38 -3.70 4.64 1.94
C GLN A 38 -2.78 3.66 2.67
N LEU A 39 -2.10 2.82 1.91
CA LEU A 39 -1.05 1.93 2.36
C LEU A 39 0.29 2.57 2.01
N ARG A 40 1.16 2.70 3.00
CA ARG A 40 2.54 3.13 2.86
C ARG A 40 3.47 1.99 3.26
N PHE A 41 4.38 1.64 2.38
CA PHE A 41 5.39 0.62 2.62
C PHE A 41 6.76 1.18 2.26
N ASN A 42 7.72 1.17 3.18
CA ASN A 42 9.06 1.70 2.90
C ASN A 42 10.04 0.56 2.67
N VAL A 43 10.51 0.45 1.43
CA VAL A 43 11.39 -0.64 0.98
C VAL A 43 12.79 -0.53 1.61
N LEU A 44 13.23 0.68 1.96
CA LEU A 44 14.57 0.93 2.50
C LEU A 44 14.70 0.54 3.96
N ILE A 45 13.64 0.74 4.75
CA ILE A 45 13.62 0.41 6.19
C ILE A 45 13.12 -1.01 6.47
N ALA A 46 12.46 -1.66 5.50
CA ALA A 46 11.94 -3.01 5.66
C ALA A 46 13.07 -3.96 6.09
N THR A 47 12.94 -4.51 7.30
CA THR A 47 13.97 -5.40 7.88
C THR A 47 13.83 -6.84 7.39
N THR A 48 12.70 -7.16 6.77
CA THR A 48 12.37 -8.50 6.28
C THR A 48 13.17 -8.92 5.03
N PHE A 49 13.79 -7.97 4.32
CA PHE A 49 14.42 -8.24 3.03
C PHE A 49 15.95 -8.24 3.09
N SER A 50 16.55 -9.27 2.50
CA SER A 50 17.96 -9.29 2.11
C SER A 50 18.27 -8.15 1.14
N GLU A 51 19.54 -7.74 1.06
CA GLU A 51 19.99 -6.67 0.15
C GLU A 51 19.63 -6.96 -1.32
N ASP A 52 19.80 -8.20 -1.79
CA ASP A 52 19.45 -8.61 -3.15
C ASP A 52 17.95 -8.42 -3.47
N VAL A 53 17.08 -8.75 -2.50
CA VAL A 53 15.63 -8.58 -2.64
C VAL A 53 15.30 -7.10 -2.69
N ARG A 54 15.94 -6.30 -1.84
CA ARG A 54 15.75 -4.84 -1.82
C ARG A 54 16.13 -4.20 -3.14
N ASP A 55 17.28 -4.58 -3.71
CA ASP A 55 17.72 -4.10 -5.02
C ASP A 55 16.73 -4.48 -6.13
N LEU A 56 16.17 -5.69 -6.09
CA LEU A 56 15.14 -6.12 -7.03
C LEU A 56 13.86 -5.26 -6.91
N PHE A 57 13.43 -4.96 -5.68
CA PHE A 57 12.30 -4.07 -5.42
C PHE A 57 12.60 -2.66 -5.93
N LEU A 58 13.78 -2.10 -5.67
CA LEU A 58 14.19 -0.78 -6.17
C LEU A 58 14.23 -0.73 -7.70
N ALA A 59 14.76 -1.77 -8.34
CA ALA A 59 14.83 -1.86 -9.79
C ALA A 59 13.44 -1.97 -10.45
N LYS A 60 12.52 -2.75 -9.87
CA LYS A 60 11.16 -2.93 -10.40
C LYS A 60 10.21 -1.79 -10.07
N LEU A 61 10.26 -1.31 -8.83
CA LEU A 61 9.32 -0.34 -8.29
C LEU A 61 9.88 1.07 -8.23
N GLY A 62 11.13 1.32 -8.61
CA GLY A 62 11.78 2.64 -8.51
C GLY A 62 10.94 3.79 -9.06
N ASN A 63 10.23 3.57 -10.17
CA ASN A 63 9.33 4.58 -10.76
C ASN A 63 8.05 4.85 -9.96
N ARG A 64 7.69 3.96 -9.04
CA ARG A 64 6.51 4.03 -8.15
C ARG A 64 6.88 4.40 -6.71
N LEU A 65 8.17 4.37 -6.38
CA LEU A 65 8.70 4.77 -5.08
C LEU A 65 8.92 6.28 -5.03
N THR A 66 8.74 6.84 -3.85
CA THR A 66 9.22 8.20 -3.55
C THR A 66 10.75 8.21 -3.41
N ASP A 67 11.34 9.40 -3.42
CA ASP A 67 12.78 9.60 -3.18
C ASP A 67 13.25 9.00 -1.85
N ALA A 68 12.35 8.95 -0.85
CA ALA A 68 12.59 8.33 0.45
C ALA A 68 12.37 6.79 0.47
N GLY A 69 12.10 6.17 -0.68
CA GLY A 69 11.88 4.73 -0.81
C GLY A 69 10.49 4.26 -0.34
N ASP A 70 9.54 5.18 -0.15
CA ASP A 70 8.17 4.84 0.20
C ASP A 70 7.34 4.49 -1.04
N LEU A 71 6.73 3.32 -1.01
CA LEU A 71 5.65 2.90 -1.89
C LEU A 71 4.31 3.35 -1.30
N LEU A 72 3.56 4.15 -2.06
CA LEU A 72 2.24 4.62 -1.67
C LEU A 72 1.17 4.00 -2.55
N ILE A 73 0.26 3.25 -1.94
CA ILE A 73 -0.88 2.59 -2.60
C ILE A 73 -2.17 3.17 -2.02
N VAL A 74 -3.08 3.61 -2.88
CA VAL A 74 -4.38 4.15 -2.44
C VAL A 74 -5.50 3.29 -3.01
N ALA A 75 -6.32 2.74 -2.12
CA ALA A 75 -7.51 1.96 -2.45
C ALA A 75 -8.78 2.70 -2.00
N ARG A 76 -9.70 2.94 -2.95
CA ARG A 76 -10.93 3.72 -2.72
C ARG A 76 -12.14 3.22 -3.53
N GLU A 77 -12.08 1.98 -4.01
CA GLU A 77 -13.10 1.40 -4.89
C GLU A 77 -14.37 1.00 -4.14
N PHE A 78 -14.23 0.68 -2.85
CA PHE A 78 -15.31 0.15 -2.05
C PHE A 78 -15.86 1.18 -1.05
N ARG A 79 -17.12 0.97 -0.66
CA ARG A 79 -17.78 1.72 0.42
C ARG A 79 -17.42 1.20 1.82
N SER A 80 -16.58 0.17 1.93
CA SER A 80 -16.10 -0.41 3.19
C SER A 80 -14.59 -0.22 3.33
N GLN A 81 -14.16 0.22 4.51
CA GLN A 81 -12.75 0.38 4.89
C GLN A 81 -12.01 -0.96 4.81
N GLU A 82 -12.61 -2.05 5.27
CA GLU A 82 -12.00 -3.38 5.24
C GLU A 82 -11.76 -3.84 3.80
N LYS A 83 -12.76 -3.67 2.92
CA LYS A 83 -12.60 -4.01 1.50
C LYS A 83 -11.50 -3.19 0.83
N ASN A 84 -11.40 -1.90 1.17
CA ASN A 84 -10.32 -1.07 0.66
C ASN A 84 -8.95 -1.45 1.27
N ARG A 85 -8.89 -1.88 2.53
CA ARG A 85 -7.66 -2.43 3.15
C ARG A 85 -7.18 -3.66 2.40
N SER A 86 -8.06 -4.63 2.18
CA SER A 86 -7.73 -5.83 1.40
C SER A 86 -7.29 -5.49 -0.03
N ALA A 87 -7.96 -4.56 -0.69
CA ALA A 87 -7.58 -4.12 -2.04
C ALA A 87 -6.22 -3.40 -2.07
N ALA A 88 -5.86 -2.64 -1.03
CA ALA A 88 -4.53 -2.03 -0.93
C ALA A 88 -3.44 -3.08 -0.73
N ILE A 89 -3.69 -4.09 0.09
CA ILE A 89 -2.76 -5.21 0.32
C ILE A 89 -2.60 -6.05 -0.95
N GLN A 90 -3.69 -6.36 -1.66
CA GLN A 90 -3.59 -7.10 -2.92
C GLN A 90 -2.74 -6.37 -3.96
N ARG A 91 -2.86 -5.04 -4.05
CA ARG A 91 -2.01 -4.23 -4.93
C ARG A 91 -0.55 -4.15 -4.51
N LEU A 92 -0.24 -4.45 -3.24
CA LEU A 92 1.14 -4.50 -2.77
C LEU A 92 1.84 -5.77 -3.25
N VAL A 93 1.09 -6.87 -3.43
CA VAL A 93 1.62 -8.18 -3.83
C VAL A 93 1.52 -8.44 -5.34
N GLU A 94 0.77 -7.63 -6.10
CA GLU A 94 0.76 -7.62 -7.59
C GLU A 94 1.99 -6.94 -8.19
#